data_AF-A0AB37CM82-F1
#
_entry.id   AF-A0AB37CM82-F1
#
_cell.length_a   1.000
_cell.length_b   1.000
_cell.length_c   1.000
_cell.angle_alpha   90.00
_cell.angle_beta   90.00
_cell.angle_gamma   90.00
#
_symmetry.space_group_name_H-M   'P 1'
#
loop_
_entity.id
_entity.type
_entity.pdbx_description
1 polymer ?
#
loop_
_entity_poly.entity_id
_entity_poly.type
_entity_poly.pdbx_seq_one_letter_code
_entity_poly.pdbx_strand_id
1 'polypeptide(L)'
;MSDDIKIEIGKRIREERERQGLTREQVCDTEDELTVKQLMRIELGRSLPTIVKLQYISDKLGVSLNYLLGETKLDIPEDYYQAKYKLMKSPVYGDPERIKKKLKDIEELYDNYIEFLPEEELLAIDIIERTLNFISEEKKEDLVEIVFEDYLNQVLKKEEYTLNDLLLIKYYSVQCQGSSYDKATIEHFRMKLIKQRLQGDELSNVELLGALSAIAGIYVMHHDYKNMKTIVDKMYEVMHSIMQHSYQPGIAMLEAKYYLFYENNRDKANELYNKAILLAEAFGDQVFIKNLKIEMEKDLNTK
;
A
#
# COMPACT_ATOMS: atom_id res chain seq x y z
N MET A 1 25.89 15.02 2.91
CA MET A 1 26.44 14.17 4.00
C MET A 1 25.86 12.75 3.93
N SER A 2 24.63 12.54 3.45
CA SER A 2 24.07 11.19 3.27
C SER A 2 24.45 10.52 1.93
N ASP A 3 24.75 11.28 0.87
CA ASP A 3 25.18 10.70 -0.42
C ASP A 3 26.44 9.84 -0.26
N ASP A 4 27.37 10.27 0.61
CA ASP A 4 28.56 9.48 0.97
C ASP A 4 28.20 8.16 1.66
N ILE A 5 27.09 8.10 2.40
CA ILE A 5 26.66 6.89 3.13
C ILE A 5 26.20 5.80 2.16
N LYS A 6 25.32 6.15 1.21
CA LYS A 6 24.81 5.20 0.21
C LYS A 6 25.96 4.64 -0.62
N ILE A 7 26.86 5.51 -1.06
CA ILE A 7 28.02 5.15 -1.87
C ILE A 7 28.98 4.24 -1.08
N GLU A 8 29.29 4.58 0.18
CA GLU A 8 30.25 3.83 0.98
C GLU A 8 29.74 2.43 1.34
N ILE A 9 28.47 2.31 1.76
CA ILE A 9 27.84 1.01 2.04
C ILE A 9 27.81 0.18 0.75
N GLY A 10 27.35 0.76 -0.35
CA GLY A 10 27.27 0.09 -1.65
C GLY A 10 28.63 -0.42 -2.13
N LYS A 11 29.67 0.40 -1.99
CA LYS A 11 31.05 0.06 -2.34
C LYS A 11 31.57 -1.12 -1.51
N ARG A 12 31.40 -1.10 -0.19
CA ARG A 12 31.85 -2.20 0.68
C ARG A 12 31.16 -3.52 0.35
N ILE A 13 29.84 -3.49 0.14
CA ILE A 13 29.08 -4.69 -0.27
C ILE A 13 29.64 -5.25 -1.57
N ARG A 14 29.86 -4.38 -2.57
CA ARG A 14 30.39 -4.77 -3.87
C ARG A 14 31.80 -5.36 -3.78
N GLU A 15 32.70 -4.67 -3.09
CA GLU A 15 34.10 -5.10 -2.92
C GLU A 15 34.17 -6.45 -2.20
N GLU A 16 33.36 -6.65 -1.15
CA GLU A 16 33.32 -7.92 -0.42
C GLU A 16 32.76 -9.06 -1.29
N ARG A 17 31.67 -8.81 -2.02
CA ARG A 17 31.11 -9.78 -2.96
C ARG A 17 32.12 -10.18 -4.04
N GLU A 18 32.78 -9.20 -4.65
CA GLU A 18 33.78 -9.43 -5.70
C GLU A 18 35.04 -10.13 -5.16
N ARG A 19 35.48 -9.81 -3.93
CA ARG A 19 36.59 -10.49 -3.24
C ARG A 19 36.32 -11.99 -3.05
N GLN A 20 35.07 -12.36 -2.80
CA GLN A 20 34.65 -13.76 -2.65
C GLN A 20 34.34 -14.45 -4.00
N GLY A 21 34.41 -13.73 -5.12
CA GLY A 21 34.09 -14.25 -6.45
C GLY A 21 32.60 -14.56 -6.66
N LEU A 22 31.71 -13.96 -5.86
CA LEU A 22 30.27 -14.20 -5.93
C LEU A 22 29.60 -13.30 -6.98
N THR A 23 28.65 -13.85 -7.73
CA THR A 23 27.75 -13.05 -8.58
C THR A 23 26.60 -12.46 -7.75
N ARG A 24 25.87 -11.48 -8.32
CA ARG A 24 24.70 -10.92 -7.62
C ARG A 24 23.61 -11.96 -7.44
N GLU A 25 23.38 -12.79 -8.46
CA GLU A 25 22.42 -13.89 -8.44
C GLU A 25 22.71 -14.87 -7.30
N GLN A 26 23.98 -15.18 -7.05
CA GLN A 26 24.39 -16.05 -5.95
C GLN A 26 24.12 -15.44 -4.57
N VAL A 27 24.25 -14.11 -4.44
CA VAL A 27 23.93 -13.41 -3.18
C VAL A 27 22.41 -13.31 -2.98
N CYS A 28 21.67 -12.99 -4.05
CA CYS A 28 20.21 -12.79 -4.00
C CYS A 28 19.43 -14.11 -3.87
N ASP A 29 19.98 -15.23 -4.34
CA ASP A 29 19.43 -16.58 -4.18
C ASP A 29 18.01 -16.72 -4.78
N THR A 30 16.97 -16.79 -3.95
CA THR A 30 15.56 -16.90 -4.38
C THR A 30 14.91 -15.55 -4.76
N GLU A 31 15.62 -14.45 -4.53
CA GLU A 31 15.15 -13.06 -4.68
C GLU A 31 13.96 -12.67 -3.79
N ASP A 32 13.64 -13.49 -2.78
CA ASP A 32 12.49 -13.23 -1.89
C ASP A 32 12.74 -12.03 -0.96
N GLU A 33 13.96 -11.92 -0.42
CA GLU A 33 14.38 -10.81 0.44
C GLU A 33 15.04 -9.66 -0.34
N LEU A 34 15.87 -9.99 -1.33
CA LEU A 34 16.66 -9.02 -2.09
C LEU A 34 16.76 -9.44 -3.56
N THR A 35 16.23 -8.62 -4.47
CA THR A 35 16.35 -8.88 -5.91
C THR A 35 17.73 -8.49 -6.44
N VAL A 36 18.11 -9.05 -7.59
CA VAL A 36 19.38 -8.70 -8.26
C VAL A 36 19.43 -7.21 -8.60
N LYS A 37 18.28 -6.64 -9.02
CA LYS A 37 18.17 -5.21 -9.33
C LYS A 37 18.27 -4.34 -8.08
N GLN A 38 17.66 -4.74 -6.95
CA GLN A 38 17.82 -4.06 -5.67
C GLN A 38 19.29 -4.06 -5.22
N LEU A 39 19.96 -5.22 -5.25
CA LEU A 39 21.39 -5.31 -4.92
C LEU A 39 22.24 -4.43 -5.82
N MET A 40 21.95 -4.39 -7.12
CA MET A 40 22.65 -3.50 -8.06
C MET A 40 22.48 -2.03 -7.72
N ARG A 41 21.26 -1.57 -7.37
CA ARG A 41 21.02 -0.18 -6.97
C ARG A 41 21.76 0.18 -5.68
N ILE A 42 21.80 -0.75 -4.72
CA ILE A 42 22.55 -0.60 -3.47
C ILE A 42 24.06 -0.47 -3.75
N GLU A 43 24.64 -1.40 -4.51
CA GLU A 43 26.08 -1.39 -4.85
C GLU A 43 26.53 -0.15 -5.63
N LEU A 44 25.62 0.45 -6.39
CA LEU A 44 25.87 1.69 -7.14
C LEU A 44 25.63 2.96 -6.29
N GLY A 45 25.28 2.82 -5.01
CA GLY A 45 24.97 3.94 -4.12
C GLY A 45 23.69 4.70 -4.50
N ARG A 46 22.79 4.09 -5.29
CA ARG A 46 21.54 4.72 -5.74
C ARG A 46 20.40 4.54 -4.75
N SER A 47 20.49 3.55 -3.88
CA SER A 47 19.45 3.21 -2.91
C SER A 47 20.09 2.79 -1.59
N LEU A 48 19.45 3.16 -0.48
CA LEU A 48 19.84 2.71 0.84
C LEU A 48 19.03 1.45 1.20
N PRO A 49 19.66 0.36 1.68
CA PRO A 49 18.93 -0.82 2.12
C PRO A 49 18.29 -0.62 3.49
N THR A 50 17.17 -1.29 3.74
CA THR A 50 16.69 -1.51 5.12
C THR A 50 17.70 -2.31 5.94
N ILE A 51 17.58 -2.23 7.27
CA ILE A 51 18.38 -3.04 8.18
C ILE A 51 18.20 -4.55 7.94
N VAL A 52 16.99 -4.98 7.57
CA VAL A 52 16.67 -6.39 7.26
C VAL A 52 17.42 -6.84 6.02
N LYS A 53 17.36 -6.07 4.92
CA LYS A 53 18.13 -6.37 3.70
C LYS A 53 19.63 -6.33 3.94
N LEU A 54 20.10 -5.37 4.74
CA LEU A 54 21.53 -5.28 5.05
C LEU A 54 21.99 -6.49 5.88
N GLN A 55 21.16 -6.97 6.82
CA GLN A 55 21.42 -8.21 7.55
C GLN A 55 21.46 -9.42 6.61
N TYR A 56 20.50 -9.52 5.69
CA TYR A 56 20.50 -10.58 4.66
C TYR A 56 21.80 -10.59 3.84
N ILE A 57 22.25 -9.42 3.37
CA ILE A 57 23.52 -9.28 2.64
C ILE A 57 24.71 -9.68 3.53
N SER A 58 24.72 -9.23 4.78
CA SER A 58 25.75 -9.56 5.78
C SER A 58 25.89 -11.08 5.96
N ASP A 59 24.77 -11.77 6.11
CA ASP A 59 24.72 -13.22 6.31
C ASP A 59 25.19 -13.97 5.05
N LYS A 60 24.75 -13.55 3.86
CA LYS A 60 25.17 -14.15 2.58
C LYS A 60 26.66 -13.96 2.30
N LEU A 61 27.23 -12.83 2.72
CA LEU A 61 28.66 -12.54 2.57
C LEU A 61 29.49 -13.05 3.75
N GLY A 62 28.89 -13.62 4.80
CA GLY A 62 29.62 -14.12 5.97
C GLY A 62 30.41 -13.05 6.72
N VAL A 63 29.96 -11.79 6.66
CA VAL A 63 30.57 -10.64 7.36
C VAL A 63 29.65 -10.13 8.45
N SER A 64 30.17 -9.28 9.34
CA SER A 64 29.33 -8.63 10.35
C SER A 64 28.59 -7.43 9.79
N LEU A 65 27.41 -7.14 10.33
CA LEU A 65 26.63 -5.95 9.96
C LEU A 65 27.43 -4.66 10.16
N ASN A 66 28.20 -4.59 11.26
CA ASN A 66 29.09 -3.48 11.58
C ASN A 66 30.22 -3.28 10.56
N TYR A 67 30.65 -4.33 9.86
CA TYR A 67 31.66 -4.20 8.81
C TYR A 67 31.07 -3.48 7.58
N LEU A 68 29.84 -3.81 7.21
CA LEU A 68 29.16 -3.15 6.09
C LEU A 68 28.82 -1.70 6.43
N LEU A 69 28.31 -1.45 7.65
CA LEU A 69 27.99 -0.10 8.14
C LEU A 69 29.24 0.76 8.41
N GLY A 70 30.32 0.18 8.92
CA GLY A 70 31.48 0.92 9.41
C GLY A 70 31.08 1.92 10.50
N GLU A 71 31.47 3.19 10.35
CA GLU A 71 31.12 4.26 11.29
C GLU A 71 29.74 4.89 11.02
N THR A 72 29.03 4.41 10.01
CA THR A 72 27.75 4.97 9.58
C THR A 72 26.60 4.45 10.45
N LYS A 73 25.69 5.37 10.83
CA LYS A 73 24.39 5.03 11.42
C LYS A 73 23.27 5.14 10.39
N LEU A 74 22.41 4.13 10.32
CA LEU A 74 21.17 4.11 9.53
C LEU A 74 19.96 4.55 10.37
N ASP A 75 20.15 5.56 11.23
CA ASP A 75 19.07 6.00 12.10
C ASP A 75 18.13 6.92 11.32
N ILE A 76 16.92 6.42 11.05
CA ILE A 76 15.84 7.23 10.50
C ILE A 76 15.30 8.14 11.61
N PRO A 77 15.16 9.46 11.38
CA PRO A 77 14.67 10.38 12.41
C PRO A 77 13.29 9.97 12.96
N GLU A 78 13.09 10.06 14.27
CA GLU A 78 11.78 9.75 14.88
C GLU A 78 10.65 10.65 14.33
N ASP A 79 10.99 11.91 14.04
CA ASP A 79 10.06 12.88 13.46
C ASP A 79 9.53 12.45 12.08
N TYR A 80 10.30 11.66 11.33
CA TYR A 80 9.83 11.06 10.08
C TYR A 80 8.68 10.08 10.34
N TYR A 81 8.82 9.17 11.31
CA TYR A 81 7.78 8.19 11.62
C TYR A 81 6.50 8.86 12.12
N GLN A 82 6.61 9.94 12.89
CA GLN A 82 5.46 10.74 13.32
C GLN A 82 4.76 11.41 12.13
N ALA A 83 5.52 12.00 11.21
CA ALA A 83 4.99 12.62 10.00
C ALA A 83 4.32 11.58 9.09
N LYS A 84 4.96 10.42 8.85
CA LYS A 84 4.39 9.29 8.11
C LYS A 84 3.08 8.80 8.74
N TYR A 85 3.06 8.61 10.07
CA TYR A 85 1.86 8.17 10.79
C TYR A 85 0.69 9.15 10.57
N LYS A 86 0.94 10.46 10.71
CA LYS A 86 -0.07 11.51 10.47
C LYS A 86 -0.57 11.53 9.03
N LEU A 87 0.35 11.36 8.07
CA LEU A 87 0.03 11.25 6.65
C LEU A 87 -0.92 10.07 6.38
N MET A 88 -0.65 8.90 6.95
CA MET A 88 -1.45 7.69 6.71
C MET A 88 -2.84 7.77 7.37
N LYS A 89 -2.93 8.33 8.59
CA LYS A 89 -4.17 8.33 9.38
C LYS A 89 -5.29 9.24 8.85
N SER A 90 -4.95 10.28 8.11
CA SER A 90 -5.91 11.32 7.73
C SER A 90 -6.73 10.90 6.49
N PRO A 91 -8.06 10.73 6.53
CA PRO A 91 -8.84 10.36 5.35
C PRO A 91 -9.09 11.56 4.41
N VAL A 92 -9.07 11.32 3.09
CA VAL A 92 -9.32 12.36 2.09
C VAL A 92 -10.73 12.32 1.49
N TYR A 93 -11.37 11.14 1.42
CA TYR A 93 -12.72 10.94 0.82
C TYR A 93 -12.92 11.54 -0.57
N GLY A 94 -11.85 11.65 -1.37
CA GLY A 94 -11.89 12.26 -2.69
C GLY A 94 -11.99 13.79 -2.68
N ASP A 95 -11.85 14.45 -1.53
CA ASP A 95 -11.86 15.91 -1.43
C ASP A 95 -10.56 16.52 -1.99
N PRO A 96 -10.64 17.38 -3.02
CA PRO A 96 -9.44 17.95 -3.64
C PRO A 96 -8.57 18.78 -2.68
N GLU A 97 -9.17 19.50 -1.72
CA GLU A 97 -8.41 20.32 -0.77
C GLU A 97 -7.65 19.46 0.24
N ARG A 98 -8.28 18.38 0.73
CA ARG A 98 -7.60 17.39 1.60
C ARG A 98 -6.48 16.67 0.86
N ILE A 99 -6.70 16.31 -0.41
CA ILE A 99 -5.67 15.67 -1.25
C ILE A 99 -4.49 16.63 -1.43
N LYS A 100 -4.75 17.88 -1.85
CA LYS A 100 -3.72 18.91 -2.02
C LYS A 100 -2.90 19.15 -0.75
N LYS A 101 -3.56 19.18 0.41
CA LYS A 101 -2.88 19.29 1.70
C LYS A 101 -1.93 18.09 1.95
N LYS A 102 -2.39 16.87 1.69
CA LYS A 102 -1.55 15.68 1.84
C LYS A 102 -0.37 15.65 0.88
N LEU A 103 -0.57 16.04 -0.37
CA LEU A 103 0.51 16.12 -1.36
C LEU A 103 1.58 17.11 -0.89
N LYS A 104 1.18 18.25 -0.32
CA LYS A 104 2.12 19.18 0.32
C LYS A 104 2.85 18.56 1.52
N ASP A 105 2.14 17.85 2.39
CA ASP A 105 2.78 17.13 3.52
C ASP A 105 3.81 16.09 3.01
N ILE A 106 3.61 15.51 1.82
CA ILE A 106 4.55 14.59 1.16
C ILE A 106 5.76 15.33 0.57
N GLU A 107 5.56 16.47 -0.10
CA GLU A 107 6.66 17.34 -0.54
C GLU A 107 7.59 17.69 0.65
N GLU A 108 7.02 18.06 1.79
CA GLU A 108 7.76 18.33 3.03
C GLU A 108 8.51 17.09 3.54
N LEU A 109 8.00 15.87 3.34
CA LEU A 109 8.70 14.63 3.69
C LEU A 109 9.93 14.41 2.79
N TYR A 110 9.80 14.63 1.48
CA TYR A 110 10.93 14.49 0.57
C TYR A 110 12.03 15.52 0.88
N ASP A 111 11.66 16.79 1.04
CA ASP A 111 12.61 17.88 1.30
C ASP A 111 13.45 17.65 2.56
N ASN A 112 12.86 17.02 3.59
CA ASN A 112 13.52 16.85 4.88
C ASN A 112 14.18 15.47 5.07
N TYR A 113 13.68 14.41 4.43
CA TYR A 113 14.05 13.04 4.79
C TYR A 113 14.56 12.15 3.65
N ILE A 114 14.43 12.53 2.37
CA ILE A 114 14.78 11.68 1.21
C ILE A 114 16.20 11.08 1.27
N GLU A 115 17.12 11.84 1.85
CA GLU A 115 18.52 11.49 2.02
C GLU A 115 18.75 10.30 2.96
N PHE A 116 17.89 10.13 3.96
CA PHE A 116 18.04 9.15 5.05
C PHE A 116 17.17 7.91 4.89
N LEU A 117 16.22 7.94 3.96
CA LEU A 117 15.23 6.87 3.82
C LEU A 117 15.76 5.70 2.99
N PRO A 118 15.51 4.46 3.42
CA PRO A 118 15.72 3.28 2.59
C PRO A 118 14.76 3.25 1.41
N GLU A 119 15.10 2.45 0.40
CA GLU A 119 14.31 2.31 -0.84
C GLU A 119 12.84 1.97 -0.54
N GLU A 120 12.59 1.09 0.43
CA GLU A 120 11.23 0.69 0.80
C GLU A 120 10.40 1.81 1.41
N GLU A 121 11.02 2.70 2.19
CA GLU A 121 10.31 3.82 2.80
C GLU A 121 10.04 4.93 1.79
N LEU A 122 10.98 5.17 0.87
CA LEU A 122 10.75 6.05 -0.28
C LEU A 122 9.63 5.52 -1.18
N LEU A 123 9.65 4.23 -1.48
CA LEU A 123 8.60 3.56 -2.24
C LEU A 123 7.23 3.70 -1.56
N ALA A 124 7.16 3.57 -0.23
CA ALA A 124 5.91 3.72 0.50
C ALA A 124 5.33 5.15 0.38
N ILE A 125 6.17 6.18 0.42
CA ILE A 125 5.74 7.58 0.23
C ILE A 125 5.28 7.80 -1.22
N ASP A 126 6.08 7.33 -2.19
CA ASP A 126 5.77 7.44 -3.61
C ASP A 126 4.43 6.74 -3.95
N ILE A 127 4.20 5.54 -3.39
CA ILE A 127 2.91 4.84 -3.49
C ILE A 127 1.75 5.70 -3.00
N ILE A 128 1.89 6.35 -1.85
CA ILE A 128 0.84 7.18 -1.27
C ILE A 128 0.57 8.39 -2.16
N GLU A 129 1.64 9.06 -2.62
CA GLU A 129 1.57 10.20 -3.52
C GLU A 129 0.85 9.85 -4.83
N ARG A 130 1.29 8.78 -5.51
CA ARG A 130 0.68 8.33 -6.76
C ARG A 130 -0.76 7.89 -6.61
N THR A 131 -1.09 7.26 -5.47
CA THR A 131 -2.49 6.92 -5.16
C THR A 131 -3.33 8.19 -5.05
N LEU A 132 -2.83 9.24 -4.40
CA LEU A 132 -3.52 10.52 -4.27
C LEU A 132 -3.66 11.24 -5.63
N ASN A 133 -2.59 11.24 -6.44
CA ASN A 133 -2.59 11.84 -7.77
C ASN A 133 -3.58 11.13 -8.70
N PHE A 134 -3.66 9.80 -8.64
CA PHE A 134 -4.67 9.03 -9.39
C PHE A 134 -6.09 9.43 -9.01
N ILE A 135 -6.37 9.59 -7.71
CA ILE A 135 -7.70 10.02 -7.22
C ILE A 135 -8.02 11.45 -7.66
N SER A 136 -7.03 12.35 -7.69
CA SER A 136 -7.25 13.77 -7.97
C SER A 136 -7.35 14.11 -9.47
N GLU A 137 -6.52 13.49 -10.30
CA GLU A 137 -6.32 13.94 -11.69
C GLU A 137 -6.66 12.87 -12.73
N GLU A 138 -7.11 11.67 -12.30
CA GLU A 138 -7.25 10.48 -13.16
C GLU A 138 -6.02 10.22 -14.05
N LYS A 139 -4.85 10.73 -13.63
CA LYS A 139 -3.61 10.58 -14.37
C LYS A 139 -3.18 9.14 -14.27
N LYS A 140 -3.18 8.48 -15.43
CA LYS A 140 -2.61 7.16 -15.63
C LYS A 140 -1.09 7.31 -15.68
N GLU A 141 -0.43 6.97 -14.59
CA GLU A 141 1.00 6.75 -14.61
C GLU A 141 1.25 5.31 -15.06
N ASP A 142 2.26 5.10 -15.90
CA ASP A 142 2.60 3.75 -16.37
C ASP A 142 3.08 2.90 -15.17
N LEU A 143 2.48 1.73 -15.00
CA LEU A 143 2.87 0.70 -14.00
C LEU A 143 4.32 0.21 -14.16
N VAL A 144 5.04 0.67 -15.19
CA VAL A 144 6.32 0.14 -15.66
C VAL A 144 7.49 0.91 -15.06
N GLU A 145 7.49 1.12 -13.75
CA GLU A 145 8.76 1.40 -13.09
C GLU A 145 9.34 0.11 -12.52
N ILE A 146 10.59 -0.13 -12.89
CA ILE A 146 11.36 -1.32 -12.56
C ILE A 146 11.36 -1.60 -11.05
N VAL A 147 11.34 -0.55 -10.22
CA VAL A 147 11.29 -0.67 -8.76
C VAL A 147 9.97 -1.31 -8.32
N PHE A 148 8.82 -0.84 -8.79
CA PHE A 148 7.51 -1.40 -8.45
C PHE A 148 7.40 -2.88 -8.84
N GLU A 149 7.87 -3.23 -10.03
CA GLU A 149 7.82 -4.62 -10.53
C GLU A 149 8.61 -5.57 -9.61
N ASP A 150 9.79 -5.15 -9.14
CA ASP A 150 10.61 -5.95 -8.23
C ASP A 150 9.85 -6.26 -6.93
N TYR A 151 9.26 -5.24 -6.29
CA TYR A 151 8.50 -5.43 -5.04
C TYR A 151 7.19 -6.18 -5.25
N LEU A 152 6.48 -5.96 -6.35
CA LEU A 152 5.23 -6.66 -6.64
C LEU A 152 5.48 -8.17 -6.78
N ASN A 153 6.58 -8.55 -7.46
CA ASN A 153 6.99 -9.95 -7.58
C ASN A 153 7.36 -10.57 -6.23
N GLN A 154 8.01 -9.82 -5.33
CA GLN A 154 8.26 -10.28 -3.96
C GLN A 154 6.95 -10.48 -3.19
N VAL A 155 6.02 -9.53 -3.26
CA VAL A 155 4.71 -9.62 -2.59
C VAL A 155 3.91 -10.83 -3.05
N LEU A 156 3.92 -11.17 -4.34
CA LEU A 156 3.21 -12.34 -4.87
C LEU A 156 3.65 -13.68 -4.27
N LYS A 157 4.87 -13.75 -3.71
CA LYS A 157 5.40 -14.96 -3.09
C LYS A 157 5.14 -15.04 -1.58
N LYS A 158 4.80 -13.92 -0.93
CA LYS A 158 4.68 -13.85 0.54
C LYS A 158 3.47 -14.62 1.08
N GLU A 159 3.62 -15.14 2.30
CA GLU A 159 2.53 -15.77 3.04
C GLU A 159 1.71 -14.78 3.86
N GLU A 160 2.39 -13.82 4.50
CA GLU A 160 1.80 -12.73 5.27
C GLU A 160 2.30 -11.38 4.74
N TYR A 161 1.40 -10.41 4.58
CA TYR A 161 1.73 -9.08 4.05
C TYR A 161 2.00 -8.08 5.16
N THR A 162 3.13 -7.38 5.08
CA THR A 162 3.47 -6.24 5.92
C THR A 162 2.70 -4.98 5.52
N LEU A 163 2.81 -3.90 6.31
CA LEU A 163 2.22 -2.60 5.97
C LEU A 163 2.58 -2.11 4.55
N ASN A 164 3.86 -2.17 4.18
CA ASN A 164 4.33 -1.70 2.88
C ASN A 164 3.83 -2.62 1.75
N ASP A 165 3.71 -3.93 2.00
CA ASP A 165 3.12 -4.87 1.04
C ASP A 165 1.63 -4.54 0.80
N LEU A 166 0.88 -4.22 1.85
CA LEU A 166 -0.54 -3.84 1.75
C LEU A 166 -0.73 -2.51 0.99
N LEU A 167 0.15 -1.52 1.22
CA LEU A 167 0.19 -0.28 0.45
C LEU A 167 0.41 -0.54 -1.03
N LEU A 168 1.36 -1.42 -1.38
CA LEU A 168 1.64 -1.78 -2.76
C LEU A 168 0.45 -2.50 -3.43
N ILE A 169 -0.16 -3.47 -2.74
CA ILE A 169 -1.34 -4.18 -3.26
C ILE A 169 -2.50 -3.21 -3.48
N LYS A 170 -2.72 -2.29 -2.55
CA LYS A 170 -3.75 -1.24 -2.66
C LYS A 170 -3.50 -0.36 -3.88
N TYR A 171 -2.29 0.14 -4.06
CA TYR A 171 -1.95 0.98 -5.22
C TYR A 171 -2.12 0.23 -6.55
N TYR A 172 -1.58 -0.98 -6.65
CA TYR A 172 -1.79 -1.84 -7.82
C TYR A 172 -3.27 -2.01 -8.12
N SER A 173 -4.08 -2.29 -7.09
CA SER A 173 -5.53 -2.48 -7.22
C SER A 173 -6.25 -1.19 -7.67
N VAL A 174 -5.83 -0.01 -7.19
CA VAL A 174 -6.37 1.28 -7.62
C VAL A 174 -6.09 1.51 -9.11
N GLN A 175 -4.87 1.25 -9.60
CA GLN A 175 -4.54 1.38 -11.02
C GLN A 175 -5.38 0.46 -11.92
N CYS A 176 -5.69 -0.75 -11.43
CA CYS A 176 -6.54 -1.71 -12.12
C CYS A 176 -8.00 -1.23 -12.29
N GLN A 177 -8.44 -0.20 -11.56
CA GLN A 177 -9.78 0.36 -11.69
C GLN A 177 -9.97 1.15 -13.00
N GLY A 178 -8.90 1.79 -13.49
CA GLY A 178 -8.95 2.66 -14.68
C GLY A 178 -8.48 2.00 -16.00
N SER A 179 -8.16 0.70 -15.97
CA SER A 179 -7.54 -0.02 -17.10
C SER A 179 -7.87 -1.51 -17.09
N SER A 180 -7.51 -2.22 -18.18
CA SER A 180 -7.50 -3.68 -18.18
C SER A 180 -6.40 -4.19 -17.24
N TYR A 181 -6.71 -5.22 -16.45
CA TYR A 181 -5.79 -5.76 -15.45
C TYR A 181 -5.70 -7.28 -15.52
N ASP A 182 -4.65 -7.83 -14.91
CA ASP A 182 -4.52 -9.27 -14.74
C ASP A 182 -5.45 -9.77 -13.62
N LYS A 183 -6.53 -10.43 -14.03
CA LYS A 183 -7.51 -11.02 -13.11
C LYS A 183 -6.89 -12.09 -12.21
N ALA A 184 -5.87 -12.82 -12.66
CA ALA A 184 -5.23 -13.86 -11.85
C ALA A 184 -4.47 -13.25 -10.67
N THR A 185 -3.74 -12.16 -10.90
CA THR A 185 -3.05 -11.40 -9.85
C THR A 185 -4.03 -10.81 -8.83
N ILE A 186 -5.10 -10.15 -9.28
CA ILE A 186 -6.11 -9.60 -8.35
C ILE A 186 -6.82 -10.71 -7.57
N GLU A 187 -7.11 -11.84 -8.20
CA GLU A 187 -7.71 -12.99 -7.51
C GLU A 187 -6.77 -13.58 -6.47
N HIS A 188 -5.47 -13.67 -6.78
CA HIS A 188 -4.44 -14.11 -5.84
C HIS A 188 -4.43 -13.20 -4.60
N PHE A 189 -4.35 -11.87 -4.80
CA PHE A 189 -4.38 -10.91 -3.68
C PHE A 189 -5.69 -11.01 -2.91
N ARG A 190 -6.84 -11.08 -3.57
CA ARG A 190 -8.14 -11.26 -2.89
C ARG A 190 -8.12 -12.47 -1.98
N MET A 191 -7.71 -13.63 -2.50
CA MET A 191 -7.65 -14.90 -1.77
C MET A 191 -6.73 -14.86 -0.55
N LYS A 192 -5.62 -14.12 -0.65
CA LYS A 192 -4.65 -13.94 0.44
C LYS A 192 -5.15 -12.95 1.48
N LEU A 193 -5.62 -11.77 1.07
CA LEU A 193 -6.09 -10.72 1.97
C LEU A 193 -7.28 -11.17 2.84
N ILE A 194 -8.24 -11.93 2.28
CA ILE A 194 -9.36 -12.46 3.08
C ILE A 194 -8.93 -13.47 4.15
N LYS A 195 -7.79 -14.14 3.95
CA LYS A 195 -7.21 -15.11 4.89
C LYS A 195 -6.17 -14.50 5.82
N GLN A 196 -5.76 -13.26 5.57
CA GLN A 196 -4.73 -12.60 6.36
C GLN A 196 -5.16 -12.46 7.82
N ARG A 197 -4.24 -12.82 8.72
CA ARG A 197 -4.40 -12.61 10.14
C ARG A 197 -4.21 -11.13 10.47
N LEU A 198 -4.95 -10.66 11.46
CA LEU A 198 -4.81 -9.30 11.95
C LEU A 198 -3.48 -9.16 12.66
N GLN A 199 -2.81 -8.04 12.41
CA GLN A 199 -1.53 -7.73 13.04
C GLN A 199 -1.73 -6.95 14.34
N GLY A 200 -0.68 -6.87 15.17
CA GLY A 200 -0.75 -6.15 16.44
C GLY A 200 -0.80 -4.62 16.28
N ASP A 201 -0.37 -4.09 15.13
CA ASP A 201 -0.34 -2.65 14.88
C ASP A 201 -1.61 -2.14 14.16
N GLU A 202 -2.01 -0.92 14.51
CA GLU A 202 -3.21 -0.26 13.98
C GLU A 202 -3.11 -0.02 12.47
N LEU A 203 -1.95 0.48 12.00
CA LEU A 203 -1.78 0.91 10.60
C LEU A 203 -1.88 -0.24 9.61
N SER A 204 -1.30 -1.41 9.91
CA SER A 204 -1.37 -2.58 9.02
C SER A 204 -2.79 -3.06 8.84
N ASN A 205 -3.58 -3.08 9.92
CA ASN A 205 -4.98 -3.47 9.83
C ASN A 205 -5.84 -2.42 9.09
N VAL A 206 -5.52 -1.12 9.24
CA VAL A 206 -6.17 -0.04 8.47
C VAL A 206 -5.82 -0.14 6.99
N GLU A 207 -4.56 -0.42 6.63
CA GLU A 207 -4.17 -0.62 5.23
C GLU A 207 -4.67 -1.95 4.66
N LEU A 208 -4.90 -2.97 5.48
CA LEU A 208 -5.64 -4.17 5.06
C LEU A 208 -7.07 -3.80 4.63
N LEU A 209 -7.78 -2.97 5.40
CA LEU A 209 -9.07 -2.40 4.96
C LEU A 209 -8.92 -1.57 3.68
N GLY A 210 -7.84 -0.81 3.54
CA GLY A 210 -7.51 -0.04 2.34
C GLY A 210 -7.34 -0.92 1.10
N ALA A 211 -6.57 -2.00 1.19
CA ALA A 211 -6.33 -2.95 0.10
C ALA A 211 -7.61 -3.71 -0.28
N LEU A 212 -8.38 -4.16 0.72
CA LEU A 212 -9.70 -4.78 0.50
C LEU A 212 -10.67 -3.80 -0.21
N SER A 213 -10.69 -2.54 0.23
CA SER A 213 -11.48 -1.48 -0.41
C SER A 213 -11.06 -1.22 -1.85
N ALA A 214 -9.75 -1.23 -2.14
CA ALA A 214 -9.23 -1.02 -3.48
C ALA A 214 -9.64 -2.14 -4.45
N ILE A 215 -9.59 -3.41 -4.00
CA ILE A 215 -10.10 -4.55 -4.78
C ILE A 215 -11.61 -4.44 -4.97
N ALA A 216 -12.37 -4.06 -3.93
CA ALA A 216 -13.79 -3.79 -4.07
C ALA A 216 -14.06 -2.68 -5.10
N GLY A 217 -13.22 -1.64 -5.15
CA GLY A 217 -13.29 -0.60 -6.18
C GLY A 217 -13.14 -1.14 -7.60
N ILE A 218 -12.29 -2.15 -7.82
CA ILE A 218 -12.20 -2.84 -9.13
C ILE A 218 -13.54 -3.47 -9.50
N TYR A 219 -14.16 -4.18 -8.56
CA TYR A 219 -15.48 -4.79 -8.77
C TYR A 219 -16.56 -3.77 -9.11
N VAL A 220 -16.54 -2.60 -8.45
CA VAL A 220 -17.46 -1.49 -8.76
C VAL A 220 -17.22 -0.95 -10.16
N MET A 221 -15.97 -0.67 -10.52
CA MET A 221 -15.61 -0.02 -11.79
C MET A 221 -15.77 -0.94 -13.01
N HIS A 222 -15.63 -2.25 -12.81
CA HIS A 222 -15.79 -3.26 -13.87
C HIS A 222 -17.14 -3.99 -13.80
N HIS A 223 -18.05 -3.57 -12.92
CA HIS A 223 -19.38 -4.16 -12.72
C HIS A 223 -19.38 -5.68 -12.44
N ASP A 224 -18.35 -6.19 -11.74
CA ASP A 224 -18.23 -7.59 -11.35
C ASP A 224 -18.35 -7.77 -9.84
N TYR A 225 -19.58 -7.94 -9.37
CA TYR A 225 -19.89 -7.98 -7.93
C TYR A 225 -19.85 -9.38 -7.33
N LYS A 226 -19.55 -10.43 -8.12
CA LYS A 226 -19.69 -11.83 -7.69
C LYS A 226 -18.96 -12.14 -6.39
N ASN A 227 -17.74 -11.61 -6.23
CA ASN A 227 -16.88 -11.89 -5.08
C ASN A 227 -16.90 -10.77 -4.03
N MET A 228 -17.72 -9.72 -4.23
CA MET A 228 -17.80 -8.56 -3.33
C MET A 228 -18.13 -8.96 -1.90
N LYS A 229 -19.03 -9.93 -1.71
CA LYS A 229 -19.46 -10.36 -0.37
C LYS A 229 -18.31 -10.88 0.49
N THR A 230 -17.40 -11.67 -0.09
CA THR A 230 -16.23 -12.20 0.64
C THR A 230 -15.29 -11.10 1.12
N ILE A 231 -15.14 -10.03 0.34
CA ILE A 231 -14.35 -8.85 0.72
C ILE A 231 -15.05 -8.10 1.85
N VAL A 232 -16.34 -7.81 1.69
CA VAL A 232 -17.16 -7.11 2.69
C VAL A 232 -17.16 -7.83 4.03
N ASP A 233 -17.31 -9.15 4.05
CA ASP A 233 -17.30 -9.95 5.28
C ASP A 233 -15.97 -9.83 6.02
N LYS A 234 -14.84 -9.90 5.29
CA LYS A 234 -13.53 -9.66 5.88
C LYS A 234 -13.39 -8.23 6.39
N MET A 235 -13.89 -7.23 5.65
CA MET A 235 -13.82 -5.83 6.09
C MET A 235 -14.57 -5.61 7.40
N TYR A 236 -15.74 -6.23 7.59
CA TYR A 236 -16.45 -6.18 8.87
C TYR A 236 -15.65 -6.83 10.01
N GLU A 237 -15.04 -8.00 9.76
CA GLU A 237 -14.16 -8.67 10.74
C GLU A 237 -13.00 -7.76 11.18
N VAL A 238 -12.28 -7.18 10.21
CA VAL A 238 -11.15 -6.28 10.49
C VAL A 238 -11.64 -5.05 11.26
N MET A 239 -12.67 -4.37 10.75
CA MET A 239 -13.24 -3.15 11.35
C MET A 239 -13.65 -3.36 12.80
N HIS A 240 -14.36 -4.46 13.11
CA HIS A 240 -14.78 -4.79 14.47
C HIS A 240 -13.59 -5.08 15.38
N SER A 241 -12.58 -5.78 14.86
CA SER A 241 -11.40 -6.15 15.65
C SER A 241 -10.54 -4.95 16.02
N ILE A 242 -10.43 -3.95 15.14
CA ILE A 242 -9.70 -2.70 15.41
C ILE A 242 -10.58 -1.59 16.02
N MET A 243 -11.86 -1.85 16.25
CA MET A 243 -12.85 -0.89 16.77
C MET A 243 -12.99 0.41 15.97
N GLN A 244 -12.64 0.40 14.68
CA GLN A 244 -12.71 1.59 13.81
C GLN A 244 -14.05 1.66 13.08
N HIS A 245 -15.12 1.96 13.81
CA HIS A 245 -16.49 1.98 13.26
C HIS A 245 -16.74 3.08 12.23
N SER A 246 -15.83 4.06 12.10
CA SER A 246 -15.90 5.12 11.08
C SER A 246 -15.87 4.57 9.63
N TYR A 247 -15.35 3.36 9.41
CA TYR A 247 -15.35 2.69 8.10
C TYR A 247 -16.68 2.01 7.76
N GLN A 248 -17.54 1.78 8.75
CA GLN A 248 -18.78 1.03 8.60
C GLN A 248 -19.71 1.54 7.50
N PRO A 249 -19.88 2.87 7.30
CA PRO A 249 -20.71 3.37 6.20
C PRO A 249 -20.18 2.96 4.82
N GLY A 250 -18.85 3.00 4.62
CA GLY A 250 -18.24 2.62 3.35
C GLY A 250 -18.39 1.12 3.08
N ILE A 251 -18.26 0.29 4.11
CA ILE A 251 -18.46 -1.17 3.99
C ILE A 251 -19.92 -1.47 3.68
N ALA A 252 -20.87 -0.81 4.35
CA ALA A 252 -22.30 -0.98 4.11
C ALA A 252 -22.71 -0.54 2.69
N MET A 253 -22.09 0.51 2.16
CA MET A 253 -22.26 0.94 0.77
C MET A 253 -21.82 -0.14 -0.22
N LEU A 254 -20.64 -0.74 -0.02
CA LEU A 254 -20.15 -1.84 -0.86
C LEU A 254 -21.06 -3.07 -0.77
N GLU A 255 -21.56 -3.39 0.43
CA GLU A 255 -22.52 -4.47 0.63
C GLU A 255 -23.85 -4.19 -0.08
N ALA A 256 -24.32 -2.94 -0.05
CA ALA A 256 -25.54 -2.55 -0.76
C ALA A 256 -25.40 -2.75 -2.28
N LYS A 257 -24.26 -2.38 -2.86
CA LYS A 257 -23.94 -2.62 -4.28
C LYS A 257 -23.96 -4.11 -4.62
N TYR A 258 -23.43 -4.98 -3.76
CA TYR A 258 -23.53 -6.44 -3.93
C TYR A 258 -24.98 -6.91 -4.03
N TYR A 259 -25.83 -6.52 -3.07
CA TYR A 259 -27.23 -6.93 -3.09
C TYR A 259 -27.99 -6.36 -4.27
N LEU A 260 -27.67 -5.13 -4.69
CA LEU A 260 -28.33 -4.48 -5.80
C LEU A 260 -27.98 -5.13 -7.14
N PHE A 261 -26.68 -5.32 -7.42
CA PHE A 261 -26.20 -5.69 -8.77
C PHE A 261 -25.90 -7.18 -8.95
N TYR A 262 -25.73 -7.96 -7.87
CA TYR A 262 -25.51 -9.41 -7.97
C TYR A 262 -26.72 -10.23 -7.54
N GLU A 263 -27.23 -9.97 -6.32
CA GLU A 263 -28.39 -10.70 -5.77
C GLU A 263 -29.74 -10.18 -6.29
N ASN A 264 -29.76 -9.03 -6.98
CA ASN A 264 -30.97 -8.35 -7.45
C ASN A 264 -31.99 -8.07 -6.31
N ASN A 265 -31.51 -7.85 -5.09
CA ASN A 265 -32.31 -7.55 -3.91
C ASN A 265 -32.27 -6.05 -3.59
N ARG A 266 -33.16 -5.31 -4.26
CA ARG A 266 -33.25 -3.85 -4.15
C ARG A 266 -33.69 -3.38 -2.76
N ASP A 267 -34.57 -4.11 -2.10
CA ASP A 267 -35.06 -3.75 -0.76
C ASP A 267 -33.93 -3.80 0.27
N LYS A 268 -33.13 -4.87 0.24
CA LYS A 268 -31.96 -5.02 1.12
C LYS A 268 -30.87 -4.00 0.81
N ALA A 269 -30.64 -3.68 -0.47
CA ALA A 269 -29.72 -2.62 -0.85
C ALA A 269 -30.16 -1.26 -0.29
N ASN A 270 -31.43 -0.91 -0.41
CA ASN A 270 -31.99 0.33 0.17
C ASN A 270 -31.80 0.41 1.69
N GLU A 271 -32.07 -0.69 2.40
CA GLU A 271 -31.85 -0.75 3.86
C GLU A 271 -30.39 -0.47 4.22
N LEU A 272 -29.45 -1.09 3.49
CA LEU A 272 -28.01 -0.93 3.73
C LEU A 272 -27.50 0.48 3.40
N TYR A 273 -27.96 1.10 2.30
CA TYR A 273 -27.62 2.50 2.02
C TYR A 273 -28.16 3.45 3.08
N ASN A 274 -29.41 3.27 3.52
CA ASN A 274 -30.00 4.09 4.59
C ASN A 274 -29.21 3.95 5.90
N LYS A 275 -28.81 2.72 6.24
CA LYS A 275 -27.93 2.46 7.38
C LYS A 275 -26.57 3.14 7.23
N ALA A 276 -25.97 3.09 6.04
CA ALA A 276 -24.70 3.73 5.74
C ALA A 276 -24.80 5.25 5.96
N ILE A 277 -25.85 5.90 5.44
CA ILE A 277 -26.06 7.34 5.59
C ILE A 277 -26.24 7.73 7.05
N LEU A 278 -27.09 7.01 7.80
CA LEU A 278 -27.33 7.29 9.22
C LEU A 278 -26.04 7.19 10.04
N LEU A 279 -25.21 6.17 9.77
CA LEU A 279 -23.91 6.01 10.41
C LEU A 279 -22.94 7.14 10.01
N ALA A 280 -22.88 7.50 8.73
CA ALA A 280 -22.03 8.58 8.26
C ALA A 280 -22.41 9.93 8.92
N GLU A 281 -23.71 10.20 9.06
CA GLU A 281 -24.24 11.38 9.76
C GLU A 281 -23.87 11.39 11.25
N ALA A 282 -23.86 10.23 11.91
CA ALA A 282 -23.41 10.10 13.29
C ALA A 282 -21.90 10.38 13.47
N PHE A 283 -21.07 10.02 12.48
CA PHE A 283 -19.64 10.33 12.49
C PHE A 283 -19.29 11.76 12.05
N GLY A 284 -20.19 12.41 11.30
CA GLY A 284 -20.18 13.86 11.07
C GLY A 284 -19.30 14.39 9.94
N ASP A 285 -18.60 13.54 9.17
CA ASP A 285 -17.81 14.00 8.03
C ASP A 285 -18.70 14.38 6.83
N GLN A 286 -18.89 15.69 6.64
CA GLN A 286 -19.81 16.24 5.63
C GLN A 286 -19.41 15.90 4.18
N VAL A 287 -18.11 15.79 3.89
CA VAL A 287 -17.65 15.40 2.54
C VAL A 287 -18.08 13.97 2.27
N PHE A 288 -17.83 13.09 3.24
CA PHE A 288 -18.16 11.68 3.09
C PHE A 288 -19.68 11.45 2.98
N ILE A 289 -20.48 12.11 3.82
CA ILE A 289 -21.95 12.04 3.78
C ILE A 289 -22.47 12.49 2.40
N LYS A 290 -21.96 13.60 1.87
CA LYS A 290 -22.35 14.12 0.56
C LYS A 290 -22.05 13.11 -0.55
N ASN A 291 -20.82 12.58 -0.59
CA ASN A 291 -20.39 11.63 -1.61
C ASN A 291 -21.21 10.33 -1.55
N LEU A 292 -21.50 9.84 -0.34
CA LEU A 292 -22.32 8.64 -0.14
C LEU A 292 -23.76 8.81 -0.64
N LYS A 293 -24.39 9.97 -0.41
CA LYS A 293 -25.73 10.28 -0.91
C LYS A 293 -25.78 10.32 -2.44
N ILE A 294 -24.80 10.97 -3.07
CA ILE A 294 -24.67 11.01 -4.53
C ILE A 294 -24.54 9.60 -5.10
N GLU A 295 -23.70 8.76 -4.49
CA GLU A 295 -23.47 7.39 -4.97
C GLU A 295 -24.74 6.52 -4.83
N MET A 296 -25.46 6.63 -3.71
CA MET A 296 -26.75 5.94 -3.51
C MET A 296 -27.77 6.34 -4.58
N GLU A 297 -27.93 7.63 -4.85
CA GLU A 297 -28.87 8.11 -5.87
C GLU A 297 -28.52 7.58 -7.26
N LYS A 298 -27.22 7.57 -7.61
CA LYS A 298 -26.72 7.03 -8.88
C LYS A 298 -27.04 5.55 -9.01
N ASP A 299 -26.74 4.76 -7.98
CA ASP A 299 -26.94 3.30 -8.00
C ASP A 299 -28.42 2.93 -8.09
N LEU A 300 -29.27 3.53 -7.25
CA LEU A 300 -30.70 3.20 -7.21
C LEU A 300 -31.47 3.69 -8.44
N ASN A 301 -30.99 4.71 -9.13
CA ASN A 301 -31.58 5.18 -10.38
C ASN A 301 -31.12 4.38 -11.62
N THR A 302 -30.15 3.48 -11.47
CA THR A 302 -29.72 2.58 -12.54
C THR A 302 -30.83 1.53 -12.76
N LYS A 303 -31.31 1.43 -14.01
CA LYS A 303 -32.38 0.51 -14.44
C LYS A 303 -31.83 -0.84 -14.85
#